data_AF-A0A9F2KUF9-F1
#
_entry.id   AF-A0A9F2KUF9-F1
#
_cell.length_a   1.000
_cell.length_b   1.000
_cell.length_c   1.000
_cell.angle_alpha   90.00
_cell.angle_beta   90.00
_cell.angle_gamma   90.00
#
_symmetry.space_group_name_H-M   'P 1'
#
loop_
_entity.id
_entity.type
_entity.pdbx_description
1 polymer ?
#
loop_
_entity_poly.entity_id
_entity_poly.type
_entity_poly.pdbx_seq_one_letter_code
_entity_poly.pdbx_strand_id
1 'polypeptide(L)'
;MLEIQLDDGGVGGYPGDDYCSGSVMSERVSGLANSIYREFERLIRCYDEEVVKELMPLVVTVLENLDSVLTDNQEHEVELELLREDNEQLLTQYEREKALRKQAEE
;
A
#
# COMPACT_ATOMS: atom_id res chain seq x y z
N MET A 1 -4.16 25.41 -38.17
CA MET A 1 -5.00 26.61 -37.99
C MET A 1 -5.98 26.29 -36.88
N LEU A 2 -6.00 27.13 -35.85
CA LEU A 2 -6.76 27.02 -34.59
C LEU A 2 -8.27 26.88 -34.81
N GLU A 3 -8.96 26.20 -33.90
CA GLU A 3 -9.88 26.89 -32.99
C GLU A 3 -10.13 26.09 -31.71
N ILE A 4 -9.85 26.75 -30.59
CA ILE A 4 -10.15 26.35 -29.23
C ILE A 4 -11.47 27.05 -28.90
N GLN A 5 -12.52 26.30 -28.57
CA GLN A 5 -13.65 26.85 -27.81
C GLN A 5 -13.44 26.49 -26.32
N LEU A 6 -12.97 27.48 -25.57
CA LEU A 6 -13.18 27.59 -24.14
C LEU A 6 -14.53 28.26 -23.95
N ASP A 7 -15.44 27.62 -23.22
CA ASP A 7 -16.60 28.29 -22.64
C ASP A 7 -16.61 28.05 -21.12
N ASP A 8 -16.80 29.18 -20.45
CA ASP A 8 -16.70 29.47 -19.03
C ASP A 8 -18.04 29.21 -18.35
N GLY A 9 -18.02 28.73 -17.10
CA GLY A 9 -19.27 28.59 -16.34
C GLY A 9 -19.14 27.72 -15.10
N GLY A 10 -18.45 28.23 -14.09
CA GLY A 10 -18.28 27.55 -12.81
C GLY A 10 -19.58 27.33 -12.04
N VAL A 11 -19.74 26.13 -11.48
CA VAL A 11 -20.42 25.87 -10.20
C VAL A 11 -19.80 24.61 -9.60
N GLY A 12 -19.38 24.69 -8.33
CA GLY A 12 -19.10 23.50 -7.53
C GLY A 12 -17.78 23.56 -6.78
N GLY A 13 -17.68 24.46 -5.80
CA GLY A 13 -16.73 24.24 -4.74
C GLY A 13 -17.12 22.97 -3.98
N TYR A 14 -16.20 22.02 -3.89
CA TYR A 14 -16.12 21.09 -2.78
C TYR A 14 -14.72 21.24 -2.18
N PRO A 15 -14.58 21.99 -1.08
CA PRO A 15 -13.36 22.01 -0.30
C PRO A 15 -13.36 20.81 0.64
N GLY A 16 -12.37 19.93 0.51
CA GLY A 16 -12.09 18.87 1.46
C GLY A 16 -13.06 17.71 1.40
N ASP A 17 -12.57 16.56 0.95
CA ASP A 17 -12.94 15.22 1.41
C ASP A 17 -12.43 14.22 0.36
N ASP A 18 -11.12 13.94 0.33
CA ASP A 18 -10.58 12.69 -0.26
C ASP A 18 -9.08 12.44 0.00
N TYR A 19 -8.45 13.17 0.92
CA TYR A 19 -7.12 12.82 1.46
C TYR A 19 -7.22 12.26 2.88
N CYS A 20 -8.26 11.47 3.12
CA CYS A 20 -8.24 10.45 4.14
C CYS A 20 -9.09 9.28 3.64
N SER A 21 -8.78 8.79 2.43
CA SER A 21 -8.86 7.35 2.22
C SER A 21 -7.79 6.75 3.12
N GLY A 22 -8.08 6.75 4.43
CA GLY A 22 -7.27 6.07 5.43
C GLY A 22 -7.16 4.65 4.91
N SER A 23 -5.97 4.31 4.44
CA SER A 23 -5.63 2.96 4.01
C SER A 23 -6.27 2.03 5.03
N VAL A 24 -7.17 1.18 4.57
CA VAL A 24 -7.91 0.28 5.45
C VAL A 24 -6.83 -0.59 6.07
N MET A 25 -6.51 -0.33 7.36
CA MET A 25 -5.38 -0.99 8.02
C MET A 25 -5.41 -2.48 7.74
N SER A 26 -4.25 -3.05 7.45
CA SER A 26 -4.08 -4.49 7.24
C SER A 26 -4.81 -5.27 8.33
N GLU A 27 -5.49 -6.37 7.95
CA GLU A 27 -6.20 -7.24 8.90
C GLU A 27 -5.27 -7.68 10.07
N ARG A 28 -3.98 -7.86 9.78
CA ARG A 28 -2.95 -8.16 10.79
C ARG A 28 -2.75 -7.02 11.77
N VAL A 29 -2.63 -5.78 11.28
CA VAL A 29 -2.43 -4.57 12.11
C VAL A 29 -3.69 -4.27 12.90
N SER A 30 -4.86 -4.39 12.27
CA SER A 30 -6.16 -4.24 12.92
C SER A 30 -6.34 -5.25 14.07
N GLY A 31 -5.95 -6.52 13.88
CA GLY A 31 -5.98 -7.53 14.94
C GLY A 31 -5.07 -7.22 16.13
N LEU A 32 -3.87 -6.69 15.86
CA LEU A 32 -2.94 -6.23 16.90
C LEU A 32 -3.48 -5.00 17.64
N ALA A 33 -3.98 -4.01 16.90
CA ALA A 33 -4.59 -2.81 17.45
C ALA A 33 -5.73 -3.18 18.41
N ASN A 34 -6.68 -4.02 17.97
CA ASN A 34 -7.77 -4.51 18.81
C ASN A 34 -7.28 -5.18 20.09
N SER A 35 -6.22 -5.99 20.01
CA SER A 35 -5.65 -6.67 21.17
C SER A 35 -5.02 -5.68 22.16
N ILE A 36 -4.27 -4.68 21.65
CA ILE A 36 -3.62 -3.66 22.48
C ILE A 36 -4.66 -2.74 23.14
N TYR A 37 -5.64 -2.24 22.38
CA TYR A 37 -6.71 -1.40 22.93
C TYR A 37 -7.52 -2.12 23.99
N ARG A 38 -7.74 -3.43 23.86
CA ARG A 38 -8.40 -4.24 24.89
C ARG A 38 -7.57 -4.36 26.18
N GLU A 39 -6.25 -4.39 26.08
CA GLU A 39 -5.37 -4.32 27.27
C GLU A 39 -5.39 -2.93 27.88
N PHE A 40 -5.37 -1.87 27.06
CA PHE A 40 -5.50 -0.50 27.54
C PHE A 40 -6.81 -0.29 28.30
N GLU A 41 -7.94 -0.80 27.81
CA GLU A 41 -9.19 -0.78 28.57
C GLU A 41 -9.06 -1.46 29.95
N ARG A 42 -8.33 -2.58 30.05
CA ARG A 42 -8.10 -3.24 31.35
C ARG A 42 -7.24 -2.37 32.26
N LEU A 43 -6.20 -1.74 31.74
CA LEU A 43 -5.34 -0.84 32.49
C LEU A 43 -6.10 0.39 33.00
N ILE A 44 -6.90 1.03 32.14
CA ILE A 44 -7.73 2.18 32.51
C ILE A 44 -8.71 1.79 33.63
N ARG A 45 -9.34 0.62 33.55
CA ARG A 45 -10.26 0.14 34.60
C ARG A 45 -9.60 -0.09 35.95
N CYS A 46 -8.31 -0.47 35.97
CA CYS A 46 -7.58 -0.75 37.20
C CYS A 46 -6.81 0.45 37.77
N TYR A 47 -6.33 1.35 36.90
CA TYR A 47 -5.32 2.36 37.23
C TYR A 47 -5.64 3.77 36.70
N ASP A 48 -6.81 3.99 36.10
CA ASP A 48 -7.26 5.25 35.46
C ASP A 48 -6.60 5.54 34.09
N GLU A 49 -7.11 6.52 33.36
CA GLU A 49 -6.70 6.85 31.99
C GLU A 49 -5.29 7.46 31.90
N GLU A 50 -4.83 8.12 32.97
CA GLU A 50 -3.53 8.80 32.96
C GLU A 50 -2.35 7.85 32.72
N VAL A 51 -2.46 6.55 33.03
CA VAL A 51 -1.38 5.58 32.78
C VAL A 51 -1.15 5.27 31.30
N VAL A 52 -2.12 5.50 30.43
CA VAL A 52 -2.02 5.21 28.99
C VAL A 52 -1.99 6.46 28.12
N LYS A 53 -2.25 7.63 28.68
CA LYS A 53 -2.37 8.91 27.96
C LYS A 53 -1.18 9.25 27.07
N GLU A 54 0.04 9.07 27.58
CA GLU A 54 1.27 9.31 26.81
C GLU A 54 1.68 8.09 25.96
N LEU A 55 1.22 6.89 26.32
CA LEU A 55 1.55 5.66 25.62
C LEU A 55 0.68 5.45 24.38
N MET A 56 -0.59 5.85 24.42
CA MET A 56 -1.53 5.74 23.31
C MET A 56 -1.00 6.35 22.00
N PRO A 57 -0.53 7.61 21.95
CA PRO A 57 -0.01 8.17 20.70
C PRO A 57 1.22 7.42 20.19
N LEU A 58 2.10 6.93 21.09
CA LEU A 58 3.26 6.13 20.68
C LEU A 58 2.84 4.80 20.03
N VAL A 59 1.85 4.12 20.61
CA VAL A 59 1.32 2.88 20.04
C VAL A 59 0.61 3.11 18.72
N VAL A 60 -0.18 4.18 18.59
CA VAL A 60 -0.81 4.57 17.32
C VAL A 60 0.25 4.78 16.25
N THR A 61 1.29 5.57 16.52
CA THR A 61 2.39 5.80 15.58
C THR A 61 3.12 4.50 15.21
N VAL A 62 3.32 3.57 16.15
CA VAL A 62 3.93 2.27 15.84
C VAL A 62 3.02 1.43 14.93
N LEU A 63 1.71 1.41 15.16
CA LEU A 63 0.76 0.68 14.33
C LEU A 63 0.65 1.29 12.93
N GLU A 64 0.64 2.62 12.81
CA GLU A 64 0.66 3.34 11.54
C GLU A 64 1.94 3.05 10.73
N ASN A 65 3.10 3.11 11.39
CA ASN A 65 4.37 2.78 10.74
C ASN A 65 4.42 1.31 10.31
N LEU A 66 3.88 0.40 11.12
CA LEU A 66 3.79 -1.02 10.78
C LEU A 66 2.90 -1.23 9.55
N ASP A 67 1.75 -0.56 9.49
CA ASP A 67 0.84 -0.63 8.33
C ASP A 67 1.52 -0.12 7.06
N SER A 68 2.20 1.03 7.14
CA SER A 68 2.97 1.60 6.02
C SER A 68 4.02 0.61 5.50
N VAL A 69 4.87 0.07 6.39
CA VAL A 69 5.92 -0.87 5.98
C VAL A 69 5.34 -2.16 5.40
N LEU A 70 4.18 -2.62 5.89
CA LEU A 70 3.51 -3.79 5.33
C LEU A 70 2.97 -3.53 3.93
N THR A 71 2.35 -2.37 3.70
CA THR A 71 1.88 -1.96 2.38
C THR A 71 3.04 -1.84 1.40
N ASP A 72 4.10 -1.09 1.76
CA ASP A 72 5.30 -0.92 0.92
C ASP A 72 5.92 -2.27 0.56
N ASN A 73 6.02 -3.18 1.53
CA ASN A 73 6.57 -4.51 1.31
C ASN A 73 5.69 -5.35 0.36
N GLN A 74 4.37 -5.22 0.44
CA GLN A 74 3.45 -5.93 -0.45
C GLN A 74 3.54 -5.39 -1.89
N GLU A 75 3.70 -4.07 -2.06
CA GLU A 75 3.95 -3.46 -3.37
C GLU A 75 5.26 -3.96 -3.98
N HIS A 76 6.34 -4.02 -3.18
CA HIS A 76 7.62 -4.57 -3.63
C HIS A 76 7.54 -6.06 -3.99
N GLU A 77 6.77 -6.86 -3.25
CA GLU A 77 6.57 -8.28 -3.55
C GLU A 77 5.89 -8.47 -4.92
N VAL A 78 4.86 -7.66 -5.21
CA VAL A 78 4.19 -7.64 -6.52
C VAL A 78 5.15 -7.21 -7.64
N GLU A 79 5.93 -6.15 -7.43
CA GLU A 79 6.93 -5.69 -8.41
C GLU A 79 7.96 -6.79 -8.72
N LEU A 80 8.46 -7.48 -7.69
CA LEU A 80 9.39 -8.59 -7.85
C LEU A 80 8.79 -9.76 -8.64
N GLU A 81 7.51 -10.07 -8.43
CA GLU A 81 6.82 -11.12 -9.16
C GLU A 81 6.67 -10.77 -10.65
N LEU A 82 6.29 -9.53 -10.96
CA LEU A 82 6.19 -9.04 -12.34
C LEU A 82 7.55 -9.08 -13.06
N LEU A 83 8.62 -8.66 -12.39
CA LEU A 83 9.97 -8.72 -12.96
C LEU A 83 10.44 -10.15 -13.21
N ARG A 84 10.07 -11.09 -12.34
CA ARG A 84 10.38 -12.52 -12.55
C ARG A 84 9.62 -13.08 -13.75
N GLU A 85 8.34 -12.74 -13.89
CA GLU A 85 7.53 -13.17 -15.03
C GLU A 85 8.10 -12.64 -16.36
N ASP A 86 8.43 -11.34 -16.42
CA ASP A 86 9.07 -10.74 -17.61
C ASP A 86 10.40 -11.42 -17.95
N ASN A 87 11.21 -11.74 -16.95
CA ASN A 87 12.48 -12.44 -17.16
C ASN A 87 12.28 -13.85 -17.74
N GLU A 88 11.29 -14.59 -17.26
CA GLU A 88 10.96 -15.92 -17.77
C GLU A 88 10.46 -15.88 -19.22
N GLN A 89 9.64 -14.88 -19.55
CA GLN A 89 9.17 -14.66 -20.92
C GLN A 89 10.35 -14.33 -21.86
N LEU A 90 11.27 -13.45 -21.45
CA LEU A 90 12.47 -13.11 -22.21
C LEU A 90 13.37 -14.32 -22.44
N LEU A 91 13.56 -15.16 -21.41
CA LEU A 91 14.36 -16.38 -21.52
C LEU A 91 13.77 -17.35 -22.55
N THR A 92 12.44 -17.57 -22.48
CA THR A 92 11.72 -18.44 -23.40
C THR A 92 11.85 -17.95 -24.86
N GLN A 93 11.72 -16.64 -25.07
CA GLN A 93 11.90 -16.04 -26.40
C GLN A 93 13.33 -16.21 -26.92
N TYR A 94 14.32 -15.95 -26.06
CA TYR A 94 15.73 -16.13 -26.39
C TYR A 94 16.06 -17.57 -26.81
N GLU A 95 15.56 -18.57 -26.07
CA GLU A 95 15.78 -19.98 -26.41
C GLU A 95 15.16 -20.36 -27.75
N ARG A 96 13.96 -19.86 -28.03
CA ARG A 96 13.29 -20.05 -29.32
C ARG A 96 14.08 -19.47 -30.48
N GLU A 97 14.56 -18.24 -30.34
CA GLU A 97 15.35 -17.57 -31.38
C GLU A 97 16.68 -18.29 -31.61
N LYS A 98 17.36 -18.69 -30.54
CA LYS A 98 18.58 -19.49 -30.60
C LYS A 98 18.37 -20.81 -31.35
N ALA A 99 17.25 -21.49 -31.13
CA ALA A 99 16.92 -22.73 -31.83
C ALA A 99 16.67 -22.51 -33.32
N LEU A 100 15.89 -21.47 -33.67
CA LEU A 100 15.62 -21.11 -35.07
C LEU A 100 16.90 -20.75 -35.83
N ARG A 101 17.81 -20.02 -35.18
CA ARG A 101 19.10 -19.65 -35.77
C ARG A 101 19.98 -20.87 -36.04
N LYS A 102 20.04 -21.80 -35.09
CA LYS A 102 20.76 -23.07 -35.28
C LYS A 102 20.22 -23.87 -36.47
N GLN A 103 18.89 -23.93 -36.61
CA GLN A 103 18.25 -24.65 -37.72
C GLN A 103 18.51 -24.00 -39.09
N ALA A 104 18.66 -22.68 -39.15
CA ALA A 104 18.94 -21.97 -40.40
C ALA A 104 20.41 -22.06 -40.85
N GLU A 105 21.31 -22.46 -39.95
CA GLU A 105 22.75 -22.65 -40.22
C GLU A 105 23.11 -24.10 -40.62
N GLU A 106 22.15 -25.04 -40.56
CA GLU A 106 22.25 -26.44 -41.04
C GLU A 106 21.67 -26.62 -42.46
#